data_AF-A0A496DFW9-F1
#
_entry.id   AF-A0A496DFW9-F1
#
_cell.length_a   1.000
_cell.length_b   1.000
_cell.length_c   1.000
_cell.angle_alpha   90.00
_cell.angle_beta   90.00
_cell.angle_gamma   90.00
#
_symmetry.space_group_name_H-M   'P 1'
#
loop_
_entity.id
_entity.type
_entity.pdbx_description
1 polymer ?
#
loop_
_entity_poly.entity_id
_entity_poly.type
_entity_poly.pdbx_seq_one_letter_code
_entity_poly.pdbx_strand_id
1 'polypeptide(L)' 'MRASICAHFHWTYEYLLWGISWINVQMFIEDFPSAKSSASSQSETGQDDAKRVINQTFEKKEDLEAYLKKLV' A
#
# COMPACT_ATOMS: atom_id res chain seq x y z
N MET A 1 14.23 8.32 -3.30
CA MET A 1 13.77 8.88 -2.00
C MET A 1 12.93 10.14 -2.15
N ARG A 2 13.34 11.16 -2.92
CA ARG A 2 12.52 12.40 -3.07
C ARG A 2 11.21 12.17 -3.84
N ALA A 3 11.25 11.41 -4.93
CA ALA A 3 10.06 11.07 -5.72
C ALA A 3 9.01 10.26 -4.93
N SER A 4 9.45 9.36 -4.04
CA SER A 4 8.54 8.58 -3.19
C SER A 4 7.85 9.45 -2.15
N ILE A 5 8.54 10.43 -1.56
CA ILE A 5 7.94 11.42 -0.64
C ILE A 5 6.83 12.19 -1.37
N CYS A 6 7.09 12.69 -2.58
CA CYS A 6 6.07 13.38 -3.38
C CYS A 6 4.83 12.50 -3.65
N ALA A 7 5.02 11.21 -3.95
CA ALA A 7 3.92 10.28 -4.19
C ALA A 7 3.09 9.97 -2.93
N HIS A 8 3.73 9.85 -1.76
CA HIS A 8 3.05 9.53 -0.50
C HIS A 8 2.29 10.72 0.09
N PHE A 9 2.88 11.91 0.05
CA PHE A 9 2.33 13.12 0.68
C PHE A 9 1.57 14.03 -0.29
N HIS A 10 1.45 13.63 -1.56
CA HIS A 10 0.83 14.44 -2.63
C HIS A 10 1.47 15.84 -2.76
N TRP A 11 2.77 15.91 -2.47
CA TRP A 11 3.54 17.15 -2.59
C TRP A 11 4.09 17.32 -4.00
N THR A 12 4.11 18.56 -4.48
CA THR A 12 4.77 18.89 -5.75
C THR A 12 6.29 18.88 -5.58
N TYR A 13 7.00 18.54 -6.66
CA TYR A 13 8.46 18.49 -6.63
C TYR A 13 9.09 19.86 -6.36
N GLU A 14 8.50 20.93 -6.92
CA GLU A 14 8.95 22.31 -6.64
C GLU A 14 8.80 22.67 -5.16
N TYR A 15 7.71 22.26 -4.51
CA TYR A 15 7.51 22.54 -3.10
C TYR A 15 8.55 21.84 -2.22
N LEU A 16 8.91 20.59 -2.54
CA LEU A 16 9.94 19.85 -1.82
C LEU A 16 11.35 20.45 -2.00
N LEU A 17 11.62 21.08 -3.15
CA LEU A 17 12.93 21.62 -3.48
C LEU A 17 13.13 23.06 -3.00
N TRP A 18 12.09 23.89 -3.06
CA TRP A 18 12.17 25.34 -2.83
C TRP A 18 11.17 25.89 -1.80
N GLY A 19 10.14 25.13 -1.43
CA GLY A 19 9.03 25.58 -0.59
C GLY A 19 9.14 25.20 0.89
N ILE A 20 10.04 24.28 1.25
CA ILE A 20 10.16 23.76 2.61
C ILE A 20 11.61 23.45 2.99
N SER A 21 11.97 23.73 4.24
CA SER A 21 13.28 23.35 4.79
C SER A 21 13.37 21.83 4.96
N TRP A 22 14.54 21.24 4.69
CA TRP A 22 14.76 19.80 4.80
C TRP A 22 14.56 19.26 6.22
N ILE A 23 14.85 20.07 7.25
CA ILE A 23 14.62 19.67 8.65
C ILE A 23 13.14 19.42 8.94
N ASN A 24 12.25 20.20 8.32
CA ASN A 24 10.81 20.02 8.45
C ASN A 24 10.34 18.77 7.72
N VAL A 25 10.95 18.45 6.57
CA VAL A 25 10.67 17.20 5.83
C VAL A 25 11.05 15.99 6.68
N GLN A 26 12.20 16.02 7.35
CA GLN A 26 12.63 14.94 8.24
C GLN A 26 11.68 14.76 9.42
N MET A 27 11.31 15.85 10.11
CA MET A 27 10.33 15.81 11.20
C MET A 27 8.98 15.24 10.73
N PHE A 28 8.50 15.63 9.54
CA PHE A 28 7.28 15.06 8.97
C PHE A 28 7.39 13.56 8.69
N ILE A 29 8.53 13.09 8.18
CA ILE A 29 8.75 11.66 7.91
C ILE A 29 8.83 10.86 9.22
N GLU A 30 9.45 11.42 10.25
CA GLU A 30 9.58 10.80 11.57
C GLU A 30 8.26 10.78 12.35
N ASP A 31 7.45 11.83 12.22
CA ASP A 31 6.13 11.94 12.84
C ASP A 31 5.06 11.15 12.07
N PHE A 32 5.28 10.90 10.77
CA PHE A 32 4.35 10.10 9.99
C PHE A 32 4.32 8.68 10.57
N PRO A 33 3.14 8.17 10.98
CA PRO A 33 3.03 6.81 11.47
C PRO A 33 3.59 5.90 10.38
N SER A 34 4.65 5.15 10.71
CA SER A 34 5.26 4.20 9.79
C SER A 34 4.22 3.13 9.51
N ALA A 35 3.39 3.35 8.50
CA ALA A 35 2.64 2.29 7.86
C ALA A 35 3.73 1.36 7.36
N LYS A 36 3.91 0.23 8.05
CA LYS A 36 4.79 -0.86 7.59
C LYS A 36 4.35 -1.15 6.16
N SER A 37 5.05 -0.60 5.18
CA SER A 37 4.90 -1.04 3.82
C SER A 37 5.46 -2.44 3.85
N SER A 38 4.56 -3.40 3.77
CA SER A 38 4.92 -4.76 3.49
C SER A 38 5.71 -4.73 2.19
N ALA A 39 7.03 -4.84 2.30
CA ALA A 39 7.94 -4.83 1.17
C ALA A 39 7.87 -6.18 0.46
N SER A 40 6.77 -6.35 -0.22
CA SER A 40 6.56 -7.10 -1.45
C SER A 40 5.25 -6.57 -2.01
N SER A 41 4.97 -6.79 -3.29
CA SER A 41 3.58 -7.11 -3.59
C SER A 41 3.17 -8.24 -2.63
N GLN A 42 2.56 -7.89 -1.50
CA GLN A 42 2.18 -8.70 -0.32
C GLN A 42 2.61 -8.03 1.00
N SER A 43 1.59 -7.59 1.72
CA SER A 43 1.35 -7.77 3.17
C SER A 43 2.05 -9.02 3.72
N GLU A 44 2.53 -9.15 4.95
CA GLU A 44 2.51 -8.42 6.22
C GLU A 44 3.43 -9.27 7.14
N THR A 45 4.05 -8.69 8.17
CA THR A 45 4.73 -9.48 9.22
C THR A 45 3.68 -10.31 9.95
N GLY A 46 3.88 -11.64 9.99
CA GLY A 46 2.96 -12.56 10.61
C GLY A 46 2.70 -12.28 12.09
N GLN A 47 1.52 -12.66 12.54
CA GLN A 47 1.42 -13.44 13.76
C GLN A 47 0.37 -14.52 13.49
N ASP A 48 0.68 -15.73 13.94
CA ASP A 48 -0.01 -16.96 13.58
C ASP A 48 -1.55 -16.84 13.61
N ASP A 49 -2.17 -17.59 12.68
CA ASP A 49 -3.62 -17.70 12.40
C ASP A 49 -4.25 -16.61 11.51
N ALA A 50 -3.56 -16.26 10.43
CA ALA A 50 -4.08 -15.39 9.37
C ALA A 50 -5.17 -16.09 8.54
N LYS A 51 -6.43 -15.70 8.76
CA LYS A 51 -7.54 -15.91 7.81
C LYS A 51 -7.23 -15.16 6.50
N ARG A 52 -6.60 -15.86 5.55
CA ARG A 52 -6.26 -15.34 4.21
C ARG A 52 -7.53 -14.87 3.50
N VAL A 53 -7.71 -13.55 3.42
CA VAL A 53 -8.72 -12.95 2.54
C VAL A 53 -8.13 -12.89 1.13
N ILE A 54 -8.56 -13.81 0.27
CA ILE A 54 -8.19 -13.84 -1.15
C ILE A 54 -9.24 -13.02 -1.90
N ASN A 55 -8.86 -11.83 -2.38
CA ASN A 55 -9.71 -11.06 -3.30
C ASN A 55 -9.51 -11.61 -4.71
N GLN A 56 -10.51 -12.31 -5.25
CA GLN A 56 -10.48 -12.88 -6.60
C GLN A 56 -11.55 -12.21 -7.45
N THR A 57 -11.14 -11.56 -8.54
CA THR A 57 -12.04 -10.90 -9.50
C THR A 57 -12.39 -11.86 -10.63
N PHE A 58 -13.69 -12.07 -10.88
CA PHE A 58 -14.19 -12.90 -11.97
C PHE A 58 -14.74 -12.03 -13.09
N GLU A 59 -14.32 -12.28 -14.33
CA GLU A 59 -14.74 -11.48 -15.49
C GLU A 59 -16.08 -11.95 -16.07
N LYS A 60 -16.43 -13.23 -15.91
CA LYS A 60 -17.66 -13.82 -16.45
C LYS A 60 -18.43 -14.61 -15.39
N LYS A 61 -19.76 -14.59 -15.53
CA LYS A 61 -20.69 -15.30 -14.62
C LYS A 61 -20.48 -16.81 -14.63
N GLU A 62 -20.15 -17.37 -15.80
CA GLU A 62 -19.92 -18.81 -16.00
C GLU A 62 -18.75 -19.32 -15.15
N ASP A 63 -17.67 -18.54 -15.07
CA ASP A 63 -16.47 -18.90 -14.30
C ASP A 63 -16.74 -18.87 -12.79
N LEU A 64 -17.57 -17.92 -12.34
CA LEU A 64 -18.01 -17.85 -10.94
C LEU A 64 -18.89 -19.05 -10.58
N GLU A 65 -19.81 -19.45 -11.47
CA GLU A 65 -20.69 -20.61 -11.25
C GLU A 65 -19.92 -21.92 -11.22
N ALA A 66 -18.93 -22.11 -12.11
CA ALA A 66 -18.04 -23.26 -12.09
C ALA A 66 -17.23 -23.33 -10.80
N TYR A 67 -16.74 -22.18 -10.31
CA TYR A 67 -15.99 -22.10 -9.06
C TYR A 67 -16.86 -22.47 -7.84
N LEU A 68 -18.09 -21.95 -7.75
CA LEU A 68 -19.02 -22.28 -6.67
C LEU A 68 -19.37 -23.77 -6.65
N LYS A 69 -19.58 -24.37 -7.83
CA LYS A 69 -19.87 -25.81 -7.94
C LYS A 69 -18.70 -26.69 -7.49
N LYS A 70 -17.45 -26.21 -7.59
CA LYS A 70 -16.27 -26.94 -7.10
C LYS A 70 -16.13 -26.86 -5.57
N LEU A 71 -16.71 -25.83 -4.95
CA LEU A 71 -16.54 -25.55 -3.52
C LEU A 71 -17.55 -26.31 -2.64
N VAL A 72 -18.67 -26.76 -3.21
CA VAL A 72 -19.69 -27.62 -2.59
C VAL A 72 -19.42 -29.07 -2.95
#